data_AF-A0A124FF85-F1
#
_entry.id   AF-A0A124FF85-F1
#
_cell.length_a   1.000
_cell.length_b   1.000
_cell.length_c   1.000
_cell.angle_alpha   90.00
_cell.angle_beta   90.00
_cell.angle_gamma   90.00
#
_symmetry.space_group_name_H-M   'P 1'
#
loop_
_entity.id
_entity.type
_entity.pdbx_description
1 polymer ?
#
loop_
_entity_poly.entity_id
_entity_poly.type
_entity_poly.pdbx_seq_one_letter_code
_entity_poly.pdbx_strand_id
1 'polypeptide(L)' 'MKTLLVIPAYNEELTIGSVVALARKFGDVLVVDDGSTYRAFDIAGNIKPKYNKNETWRSWNA' A
#
# COMPACT_ATOMS: atom_id res chain seq x y z
N MET A 1 6.58 -26.22 3.61
CA MET A 1 7.42 -25.03 3.87
C MET A 1 6.54 -23.81 3.72
N LYS A 2 6.61 -22.82 4.63
CA LYS A 2 5.80 -21.61 4.54
C LYS A 2 6.66 -20.50 3.95
N THR A 3 6.25 -19.94 2.81
CA THR A 3 6.99 -18.90 2.10
C THR A 3 6.41 -17.54 2.45
N LEU A 4 7.28 -16.62 2.87
CA LEU A 4 6.94 -15.20 3.07
C LEU A 4 7.46 -14.40 1.88
N LEU A 5 6.57 -13.66 1.23
CA LEU A 5 6.88 -12.74 0.14
C LEU A 5 6.96 -11.32 0.70
N VAL A 6 8.11 -10.69 0.56
CA VAL A 6 8.32 -9.29 0.99
C VAL A 6 8.28 -8.40 -0.25
N ILE A 7 7.41 -7.39 -0.23
CA ILE A 7 7.22 -6.46 -1.34
C ILE A 7 7.58 -5.05 -0.84
N PRO A 8 8.74 -4.48 -1.22
CA PRO A 8 9.00 -3.07 -0.97
C PRO A 8 8.06 -2.21 -1.82
N ALA A 9 7.58 -1.12 -1.25
CA ALA A 9 6.69 -0.19 -1.91
C ALA A 9 7.12 1.27 -1.65
N TYR A 10 7.19 2.07 -2.71
CA TYR A 10 7.36 3.52 -2.67
C TYR A 10 6.49 4.19 -3.75
N ASN A 11 5.42 4.89 -3.34
CA ASN A 11 4.50 5.59 -4.24
C ASN A 11 3.85 4.69 -5.33
N GLU A 12 3.53 3.42 -5.04
CA GLU A 12 2.78 2.54 -5.95
C GLU A 12 1.29 2.39 -5.59
N GLU A 13 0.62 3.43 -5.09
CA GLU A 13 -0.75 3.34 -4.58
C GLU A 13 -1.75 2.79 -5.61
N LEU A 14 -1.49 3.03 -6.90
CA LEU A 14 -2.33 2.59 -8.02
C LEU A 14 -2.09 1.13 -8.43
N THR A 15 -0.94 0.54 -8.08
CA THR A 15 -0.53 -0.79 -8.59
C THR A 15 -0.23 -1.80 -7.48
N ILE A 16 0.11 -1.37 -6.26
CA ILE A 16 0.48 -2.26 -5.15
C ILE A 16 -0.60 -3.31 -4.85
N GLY A 17 -1.88 -2.94 -4.95
CA GLY A 17 -3.00 -3.84 -4.71
C GLY A 17 -3.04 -5.04 -5.67
N SER A 18 -2.73 -4.84 -6.96
CA SER A 18 -2.72 -5.94 -7.93
C SER A 18 -1.52 -6.88 -7.71
N VAL A 19 -0.37 -6.33 -7.33
CA VAL A 19 0.83 -7.11 -6.99
C VAL A 19 0.58 -7.98 -5.76
N VAL A 20 0.00 -7.41 -4.69
CA VAL A 20 -0.36 -8.16 -3.47
C VAL A 20 -1.38 -9.27 -3.78
N ALA A 21 -2.42 -8.97 -4.56
CA ALA A 21 -3.44 -9.95 -4.93
C ALA A 21 -2.85 -11.16 -5.69
N LEU A 22 -1.87 -10.93 -6.56
CA LEU A 22 -1.16 -11.99 -7.26
C LEU A 22 -0.19 -12.74 -6.33
N ALA A 23 0.58 -12.03 -5.49
CA ALA A 23 1.57 -12.60 -4.59
C ALA A 23 0.96 -13.56 -3.54
N ARG A 24 -0.26 -13.27 -3.07
CA ARG A 24 -0.99 -14.12 -2.11
C ARG A 24 -1.25 -15.55 -2.60
N LYS A 25 -1.17 -15.80 -3.92
CA LYS A 25 -1.27 -17.17 -4.48
C LYS A 25 -0.06 -18.05 -4.15
N PHE A 26 1.05 -17.45 -3.72
CA PHE A 26 2.34 -18.12 -3.53
C PHE A 26 2.81 -18.18 -2.07
N GLY A 27 2.17 -17.46 -1.16
CA GLY A 27 2.51 -17.44 0.26
C GLY A 27 1.93 -16.26 1.02
N ASP A 28 2.40 -16.09 2.26
CA ASP A 28 2.07 -14.90 3.06
C ASP A 28 2.77 -13.69 2.48
N VAL A 29 2.14 -12.51 2.53
CA VAL A 29 2.69 -11.28 1.94
C VAL A 29 2.91 -10.24 3.02
N LEU A 30 4.10 -9.65 3.03
CA LEU A 30 4.47 -8.48 3.83
C LEU A 30 4.85 -7.34 2.88
N VAL A 31 4.04 -6.28 2.86
CA VAL A 31 4.39 -5.04 2.15
C VAL A 31 5.19 -4.15 3.10
N VAL A 32 6.31 -3.63 2.62
CA VAL A 32 7.18 -2.71 3.36
C VAL A 32 7.17 -1.37 2.64
N ASP A 33 6.47 -0.40 3.19
CA ASP A 33 6.46 0.98 2.69
C ASP A 33 7.75 1.70 3.13
N ASP A 34 8.58 2.11 2.16
CA ASP A 34 9.86 2.80 2.37
C ASP A 34 9.71 4.32 2.29
N GLY A 35 8.72 4.86 2.99
CA GLY A 35 8.52 6.31 3.13
C GLY A 35 7.74 6.97 1.99
N SER A 36 6.74 6.30 1.44
CA SER A 36 5.86 6.85 0.41
C SER A 36 5.33 8.25 0.79
N THR A 37 5.31 9.13 -0.20
CA THR A 37 4.86 10.50 -0.09
C THR A 37 3.45 10.63 -0.66
N TYR A 38 2.55 11.16 0.15
CA TYR A 38 1.15 11.31 -0.22
C TYR A 38 1.00 12.15 -1.50
N ARG A 39 0.54 11.53 -2.59
CA ARG A 39 0.18 12.24 -3.81
C ARG A 39 -1.27 12.71 -3.73
N ALA A 40 -1.41 13.94 -3.28
CA ALA A 40 -2.64 14.71 -3.34
C ALA A 40 -2.86 15.19 -4.79
N PHE A 41 -3.51 14.40 -5.64
CA PHE A 41 -3.93 14.93 -6.95
C PHE A 41 -5.27 15.64 -6.80
N ASP A 42 -5.22 16.97 -6.88
CA ASP A 42 -6.41 17.78 -7.10
C ASP A 42 -6.67 17.94 -8.59
N ILE A 43 -7.82 17.47 -9.05
CA ILE A 43 -8.32 17.79 -10.40
C ILE A 43 -9.47 18.82 -10.29
N ALA A 44 -9.87 19.25 -9.09
CA ALA A 44 -11.04 20.11 -8.86
C ALA A 44 -10.99 21.07 -7.65
N GLY A 45 -9.81 21.44 -7.14
CA GLY A 45 -9.68 22.33 -5.96
C GLY A 45 -10.19 21.77 -4.63
N ASN A 46 -10.42 20.44 -4.53
CA ASN A 46 -10.78 19.78 -3.27
C ASN A 46 -9.98 18.48 -3.07
N ILE A 47 -8.71 18.60 -2.69
CA ILE A 47 -8.02 17.52 -1.97
C ILE A 47 -8.58 17.44 -0.54
N LYS A 48 -9.16 16.30 -0.17
CA LYS A 48 -9.04 15.78 1.20
C LYS A 48 -8.69 14.30 1.17
N PRO A 49 -7.67 13.93 1.94
CA PRO A 49 -7.90 12.86 2.89
C PRO A 49 -7.18 13.12 4.21
N LYS A 50 -7.82 12.72 5.30
CA LYS A 50 -7.15 12.48 6.57
C LYS A 50 -6.18 11.31 6.37
N TYR A 51 -4.88 11.59 6.35
CA TYR A 51 -3.88 10.65 6.86
C TYR A 51 -3.27 11.27 8.10
N ASN A 52 -3.66 10.76 9.27
CA ASN A 52 -2.90 10.99 10.48
C ASN A 52 -1.73 10.00 10.42
N LYS A 53 -0.51 10.53 10.28
CA LYS A 53 0.78 9.81 10.20
C LYS A 53 1.05 8.74 11.28
N ASN A 54 0.13 8.56 12.22
CA ASN A 54 0.20 7.62 13.35
C ASN A 54 -0.70 6.37 13.17
N GLU A 55 -1.50 6.28 12.10
CA GLU A 55 -2.30 5.10 11.79
C GLU A 55 -1.65 4.33 10.64
N THR A 56 -0.61 3.58 10.99
CA THR A 56 0.03 2.55 10.16
C THR A 56 -1.03 1.71 9.45
N TRP A 57 -0.96 1.63 8.10
CA TRP A 57 -1.35 0.60 7.09
C TRP A 57 -2.33 -0.57 7.42
N ARG A 58 -2.91 -0.68 8.62
CA ARG A 58 -3.75 -1.79 9.12
C ARG A 58 -5.14 -1.86 8.47
N SER A 59 -5.46 -0.92 7.59
CA SER A 59 -6.82 -0.78 7.04
C SER A 59 -7.00 -1.40 5.65
N TRP A 60 -5.94 -1.88 4.99
CA TRP A 60 -6.07 -2.73 3.79
C TRP A 60 -6.32 -4.19 4.19
N ASN A 61 -7.38 -4.43 4.97
CA ASN A 61 -7.99 -5.75 5.10
C ASN A 61 -9.17 -5.80 4.13
N ALA A 62 -8.86 -6.06 2.86
CA ALA A 62 -9.80 -6.54 1.85
C ALA A 62 -9.35 -7.95 1.39
#